data_AF-A0A8I1UT03-F1
#
_entry.id   AF-A0A8I1UT03-F1
#
_cell.length_a   1.000
_cell.length_b   1.000
_cell.length_c   1.000
_cell.angle_alpha   90.00
_cell.angle_beta   90.00
_cell.angle_gamma   90.00
#
_symmetry.space_group_name_H-M   'P 1'
#
loop_
_entity.id
_entity.type
_entity.pdbx_description
1 polymer ?
#
loop_
_entity_poly.entity_id
_entity_poly.type
_entity_poly.pdbx_seq_one_letter_code
_entity_poly.pdbx_strand_id
1 'polypeptide(L)'
;MRDLLLTAAGLLILILGYRFRAPLVAALQRFDARNRARQMEQIAERQDPLAHFRHTLTLAEEQVEAVSEFETRDERTAQPVTRFLFQGEVFAARADAERARADAVRAIAREFYMDLPRALAAREKSRLGQE
;
A
#
# COMPACT_ATOMS: atom_id res chain seq x y z
N MET A 1 29.76 5.86 59.59
CA MET A 1 28.85 4.73 59.28
C MET A 1 28.17 4.87 57.93
N ARG A 2 27.58 6.03 57.59
CA ARG A 2 26.91 6.26 56.30
C ARG A 2 27.80 5.96 55.07
N ASP A 3 29.06 6.41 55.10
CA ASP A 3 29.97 6.20 53.96
C ASP A 3 30.38 4.74 53.78
N LEU A 4 30.49 3.98 54.88
CA LEU A 4 30.71 2.53 54.84
C LEU A 4 29.50 1.77 54.30
N LEU A 5 28.28 2.22 54.64
CA LEU A 5 27.05 1.63 54.11
C LEU A 5 26.89 1.90 52.61
N LEU A 6 27.24 3.10 52.15
CA LEU A 6 27.19 3.46 50.73
C LEU A 6 28.23 2.71 49.90
N THR A 7 29.47 2.57 50.40
CA THR A 7 30.50 1.79 49.71
C THR A 7 30.17 0.30 49.68
N ALA A 8 29.65 -0.26 50.78
CA ALA A 8 29.18 -1.64 50.83
C ALA A 8 28.01 -1.87 49.86
N ALA A 9 27.03 -0.96 49.82
CA ALA A 9 25.91 -1.04 48.88
C ALA A 9 26.39 -0.95 47.42
N GLY A 10 27.31 -0.04 47.10
CA GLY A 10 27.89 0.08 45.76
C GLY A 10 28.62 -1.18 45.31
N LEU A 11 29.44 -1.78 46.19
CA LEU A 11 30.11 -3.06 45.93
C LEU A 11 29.10 -4.19 45.73
N LEU A 12 28.03 -4.24 46.54
CA LEU A 12 26.99 -5.24 46.43
C LEU A 12 26.23 -5.13 45.09
N ILE A 13 25.92 -3.91 44.65
CA ILE A 13 25.29 -3.64 43.35
C ILE A 13 26.22 -4.07 42.19
N LEU A 14 27.51 -3.78 42.27
CA LEU A 14 28.50 -4.21 41.28
C LEU A 14 28.59 -5.74 41.20
N ILE A 15 28.62 -6.42 42.36
CA ILE A 15 28.67 -7.88 42.43
C ILE A 15 27.38 -8.51 41.87
N LEU A 16 26.20 -7.97 42.24
CA LEU A 16 24.93 -8.43 41.68
C LEU A 16 24.86 -8.18 40.18
N GLY A 17 25.23 -6.98 39.71
CA GLY A 17 25.25 -6.64 38.29
C GLY A 17 26.15 -7.59 37.49
N TYR A 18 27.34 -7.90 37.99
CA TYR A 18 28.26 -8.83 37.35
C TYR A 18 27.73 -10.27 37.35
N ARG A 19 27.17 -10.74 38.47
CA ARG A 19 26.63 -12.10 38.61
C ARG A 19 25.40 -12.33 37.74
N PHE A 20 24.49 -11.35 37.69
CA PHE A 20 23.21 -11.45 36.98
C PHE A 20 23.27 -10.84 35.57
N ARG A 21 24.46 -10.49 35.06
CA ARG A 21 24.62 -9.95 33.70
C ARG A 21 24.01 -10.85 32.63
N ALA A 22 24.21 -12.17 32.72
CA ALA A 22 23.75 -13.11 31.72
C ALA A 22 22.21 -13.18 31.63
N PRO A 23 21.44 -13.36 32.73
CA PRO A 23 19.99 -13.36 32.65
C PRO A 23 19.41 -11.98 32.28
N LEU A 24 20.01 -10.87 32.73
CA LEU A 24 19.59 -9.51 32.36
C LEU A 24 19.75 -9.26 30.86
N VAL A 25 20.92 -9.59 30.30
CA VAL A 25 21.19 -9.46 28.86
C VAL A 25 20.27 -10.37 28.06
N ALA A 26 20.04 -11.61 28.50
CA ALA A 26 19.11 -12.52 27.83
C ALA A 26 17.67 -11.99 27.83
N ALA A 27 17.21 -11.36 28.91
CA ALA A 27 15.89 -10.74 28.97
C ALA A 27 15.78 -9.53 28.03
N LEU A 28 16.80 -8.66 28.03
CA LEU A 28 16.89 -7.51 27.12
C LEU A 28 16.94 -7.94 25.66
N GLN A 29 17.71 -8.96 25.32
CA GLN A 29 17.78 -9.50 23.95
C GLN A 29 16.44 -10.03 23.45
N ARG A 30 15.66 -10.72 24.32
CA ARG A 30 14.31 -11.17 23.96
C ARG A 30 13.37 -10.00 23.72
N PHE A 31 13.49 -8.94 24.51
CA PHE A 31 12.69 -7.73 24.33
C PHE A 31 13.06 -7.00 23.03
N ASP A 32 14.35 -6.81 22.77
CA ASP A 32 14.86 -6.22 21.53
C ASP A 32 14.45 -7.03 20.30
N ALA A 33 14.52 -8.36 20.36
CA ALA A 33 14.10 -9.23 19.26
C ALA A 33 12.62 -9.03 18.92
N ARG A 34 11.74 -8.94 19.92
CA ARG A 34 10.30 -8.67 19.72
C ARG A 34 10.02 -7.27 19.17
N ASN A 35 10.81 -6.27 19.58
CA ASN A 35 10.66 -4.91 19.06
C ASN A 35 11.19 -4.78 17.64
N ARG A 36 12.31 -5.45 17.31
CA ARG A 36 12.82 -5.49 15.95
C ARG A 36 11.84 -6.21 15.01
N ALA A 37 11.25 -7.33 15.44
CA ALA A 37 10.22 -8.02 14.66
C ALA A 37 9.05 -7.08 14.31
N ARG A 38 8.50 -6.39 15.31
CA ARG A 38 7.43 -5.39 15.10
C ARG A 38 7.83 -4.23 14.20
N GLN A 39 9.06 -3.73 14.33
CA GLN A 39 9.56 -2.68 13.44
C GLN A 39 9.77 -3.17 12.01
N MET A 40 10.24 -4.40 11.82
CA MET A 40 10.41 -4.99 10.49
C MET A 40 9.05 -5.21 9.80
N GLU A 41 8.03 -5.65 10.54
CA GLU A 41 6.65 -5.76 10.03
C GLU A 41 6.11 -4.40 9.58
N GLN A 42 6.25 -3.37 10.41
CA GLN A 42 5.83 -2.00 10.06
C GLN A 42 6.62 -1.42 8.89
N ILE A 43 7.90 -1.76 8.76
CA ILE A 43 8.72 -1.36 7.62
C ILE A 43 8.26 -2.09 6.36
N ALA A 44 7.98 -3.40 6.43
CA ALA A 44 7.46 -4.17 5.29
C ALA A 44 6.09 -3.64 4.81
N GLU A 45 5.17 -3.35 5.73
CA GLU A 45 3.88 -2.74 5.42
C GLU A 45 4.02 -1.34 4.78
N ARG A 46 4.96 -0.53 5.28
CA ARG A 46 5.27 0.80 4.68
C ARG A 46 6.04 0.70 3.37
N GLN A 47 6.78 -0.39 3.16
CA GLN A 47 7.60 -0.66 1.97
C GLN A 47 6.83 -1.35 0.85
N ASP A 48 5.53 -1.63 1.03
CA ASP A 48 4.62 -1.86 -0.09
C ASP A 48 3.74 -0.63 -0.44
N PRO A 49 4.31 0.56 -0.76
CA PRO A 49 3.55 1.68 -1.28
C PRO A 49 2.79 1.33 -2.56
N LEU A 50 3.23 0.29 -3.27
CA LEU A 50 2.64 -0.18 -4.51
C LEU A 50 1.45 -1.13 -4.27
N ALA A 51 1.23 -1.69 -3.08
CA ALA A 51 0.05 -2.48 -2.78
C ALA A 51 -1.21 -1.63 -2.91
N HIS A 52 -1.19 -0.42 -2.36
CA HIS A 52 -2.28 0.53 -2.52
C HIS A 52 -2.50 0.88 -3.99
N PHE A 53 -1.43 1.16 -4.74
CA PHE A 53 -1.54 1.47 -6.17
C PHE A 53 -2.10 0.31 -6.99
N ARG A 54 -1.64 -0.92 -6.72
CA ARG A 54 -2.15 -2.14 -7.36
C ARG A 54 -3.62 -2.37 -7.03
N HIS A 55 -4.02 -2.17 -5.77
CA HIS A 55 -5.41 -2.29 -5.36
C HIS A 55 -6.29 -1.23 -6.04
N THR A 56 -5.84 0.02 -6.12
CA THR A 56 -6.55 1.09 -6.84
C THR A 56 -6.67 0.76 -8.32
N LEU A 57 -5.64 0.20 -8.96
CA LEU A 57 -5.70 -0.26 -10.34
C LEU A 57 -6.74 -1.35 -10.54
N THR A 58 -6.81 -2.35 -9.65
CA THR A 58 -7.82 -3.41 -9.71
C THR A 58 -9.24 -2.82 -9.61
N LEU A 59 -9.48 -1.90 -8.68
CA LEU A 59 -10.77 -1.22 -8.56
C LEU A 59 -11.11 -0.37 -9.79
N ALA A 60 -10.10 0.21 -10.46
CA ALA A 60 -10.29 0.94 -11.70
C ALA A 60 -10.61 0.00 -12.87
N GLU A 61 -10.00 -1.18 -12.93
CA GLU A 61 -10.30 -2.21 -13.93
C GLU A 61 -11.74 -2.72 -13.84
N GLU A 62 -12.31 -2.82 -12.63
CA GLU A 62 -13.70 -3.22 -12.40
C GLU A 62 -14.71 -2.16 -12.90
N GLN A 63 -14.32 -0.89 -12.95
CA GLN A 63 -15.18 0.22 -13.39
C GLN A 63 -15.19 0.41 -14.91
N VAL A 64 -14.25 -0.20 -15.62
CA VAL A 64 -14.11 -0.06 -17.06
C VAL A 64 -14.69 -1.29 -17.76
N GLU A 65 -15.60 -1.05 -18.70
CA GLU A 65 -16.21 -2.11 -19.51
C GLU A 65 -15.14 -2.96 -20.22
N ALA A 66 -15.44 -4.24 -20.41
CA ALA A 66 -14.59 -5.11 -21.21
C ALA A 66 -14.67 -4.73 -22.70
N VAL A 67 -13.58 -4.98 -23.44
CA VAL A 67 -13.63 -4.91 -24.90
C VAL A 67 -14.58 -5.99 -25.41
N SER A 68 -15.61 -5.59 -26.15
CA SER A 68 -16.54 -6.55 -26.78
C SER A 68 -16.15 -6.78 -28.24
N GLU A 69 -16.38 -8.00 -28.72
CA GLU A 69 -16.16 -8.36 -30.12
C GLU A 69 -17.51 -8.53 -30.83
N PHE A 70 -17.59 -8.04 -32.06
CA PHE A 70 -18.76 -8.23 -32.90
C PHE A 70 -18.37 -8.38 -34.36
N GLU A 71 -19.15 -9.17 -35.09
CA GLU A 71 -18.98 -9.32 -36.53
C GLU A 71 -19.82 -8.27 -37.25
N THR A 72 -19.18 -7.54 -38.16
CA THR A 72 -19.86 -6.62 -39.07
C THR A 72 -19.48 -6.96 -40.50
N ARG A 73 -20.31 -6.56 -41.47
CA ARG A 73 -19.97 -6.71 -42.88
C ARG A 73 -19.16 -5.51 -43.34
N ASP A 74 -18.03 -5.76 -43.98
CA ASP A 74 -17.26 -4.72 -44.64
C ASP A 74 -18.04 -4.20 -45.85
N GLU A 75 -18.36 -2.91 -45.85
CA GLU A 75 -19.13 -2.25 -46.91
C GLU A 75 -18.46 -2.37 -48.29
N ARG A 76 -17.13 -2.50 -48.33
CA ARG A 76 -16.35 -2.54 -49.57
C ARG A 76 -16.25 -3.94 -50.19
N THR A 77 -16.29 -4.98 -49.37
CA THR A 77 -16.03 -6.37 -49.80
C THR A 77 -17.21 -7.31 -49.54
N ALA A 78 -18.23 -6.85 -48.82
CA ALA A 78 -19.37 -7.62 -48.33
C ALA A 78 -19.00 -8.85 -47.48
N GLN A 79 -17.74 -8.96 -47.06
CA GLN A 79 -17.24 -10.06 -46.24
C GLN A 79 -17.44 -9.76 -44.75
N PRO A 80 -17.65 -10.79 -43.91
CA PRO A 80 -17.67 -10.62 -42.46
C PRO A 80 -16.28 -10.25 -41.96
N VAL A 81 -16.21 -9.20 -41.14
CA VAL A 81 -15.00 -8.74 -40.46
C VAL A 81 -15.28 -8.56 -38.98
N THR A 82 -14.40 -9.11 -38.14
CA THR A 82 -14.46 -8.92 -36.69
C THR A 82 -13.99 -7.51 -36.34
N ARG A 83 -14.78 -6.81 -35.53
CA ARG A 83 -14.45 -5.49 -34.96
C ARG A 83 -14.57 -5.54 -33.45
N PHE A 84 -13.88 -4.62 -32.80
CA PHE A 84 -13.81 -4.54 -31.34
C PHE A 84 -14.47 -3.23 -30.89
N LEU A 85 -15.39 -3.29 -29.93
CA LEU A 85 -16.09 -2.13 -29.40
C LEU A 85 -15.62 -1.86 -27.96
N PHE A 86 -15.27 -0.61 -27.68
CA PHE A 86 -14.94 -0.15 -26.33
C PHE A 86 -15.45 1.28 -26.15
N GLN A 87 -16.29 1.52 -25.12
CA GLN A 87 -16.90 2.82 -24.80
C GLN A 87 -17.55 3.55 -26.00
N GLY A 88 -18.15 2.80 -26.93
CA GLY A 88 -18.81 3.35 -28.12
C GLY A 88 -17.88 3.59 -29.32
N GLU A 89 -16.57 3.37 -29.18
CA GLU A 89 -15.61 3.43 -30.28
C GLU A 89 -15.32 2.05 -30.87
N VAL A 90 -15.27 1.99 -32.21
CA VAL A 90 -15.03 0.74 -32.96
C VAL A 90 -13.59 0.69 -33.44
N PHE A 91 -12.88 -0.35 -33.04
CA PHE A 91 -11.50 -0.61 -33.40
C PHE A 91 -11.38 -1.77 -34.40
N ALA A 92 -10.42 -1.63 -35.30
CA ALA A 92 -10.12 -2.65 -36.29
C ALA A 92 -9.34 -3.84 -35.70
N ALA A 93 -8.48 -3.59 -34.70
CA ALA A 93 -7.68 -4.61 -34.04
C ALA A 93 -7.92 -4.62 -32.54
N ARG A 94 -7.91 -5.82 -31.94
CA ARG A 94 -8.08 -6.02 -30.50
C ARG A 94 -7.06 -5.23 -29.69
N ALA A 95 -5.81 -5.21 -30.16
CA ALA A 95 -4.71 -4.53 -29.49
C ALA A 95 -4.92 -3.01 -29.40
N ASP A 96 -5.73 -2.42 -30.28
CA ASP A 96 -6.04 -0.98 -30.23
C ASP A 96 -7.12 -0.69 -29.19
N ALA A 97 -8.19 -1.50 -29.18
CA ALA A 97 -9.25 -1.43 -28.18
C ALA A 97 -8.72 -1.66 -26.75
N GLU A 98 -7.84 -2.64 -26.57
CA GLU A 98 -7.23 -2.93 -25.26
C GLU A 98 -6.27 -1.83 -24.80
N ARG A 99 -5.60 -1.14 -25.74
CA ARG A 99 -4.79 0.04 -25.41
C ARG A 99 -5.68 1.19 -24.92
N ALA A 100 -6.77 1.47 -25.62
CA ALA A 100 -7.75 2.47 -25.20
C ALA A 100 -8.33 2.14 -23.81
N ARG A 101 -8.63 0.85 -23.57
CA ARG A 101 -9.05 0.36 -22.26
C ARG A 101 -8.00 0.60 -21.17
N ALA A 102 -6.75 0.23 -21.41
CA ALA A 102 -5.67 0.43 -20.45
C ALA A 102 -5.45 1.91 -20.11
N ASP A 103 -5.59 2.81 -21.10
CA ASP A 103 -5.47 4.24 -20.88
C ASP A 103 -6.66 4.80 -20.07
N ALA A 104 -7.88 4.30 -20.29
CA ALA A 104 -9.04 4.64 -19.48
C ALA A 104 -8.88 4.20 -18.01
N VAL A 105 -8.41 2.97 -17.77
CA VAL A 105 -8.12 2.46 -16.42
C VAL A 105 -7.05 3.33 -15.72
N ARG A 106 -5.99 3.70 -16.44
CA ARG A 106 -4.94 4.60 -15.91
C ARG A 106 -5.47 5.99 -15.57
N ALA A 107 -6.39 6.52 -16.37
CA ALA A 107 -7.00 7.83 -16.12
C ALA A 107 -7.81 7.82 -14.80
N ILE A 108 -8.67 6.80 -14.60
CA ILE A 108 -9.45 6.63 -13.37
C ILE A 108 -8.53 6.44 -12.16
N ALA A 109 -7.51 5.58 -12.28
CA ALA A 109 -6.55 5.38 -11.20
C ALA A 109 -5.80 6.67 -10.84
N ARG A 110 -5.46 7.51 -11.82
CA ARG A 110 -4.82 8.81 -11.60
C ARG A 110 -5.75 9.81 -10.90
N GLU A 111 -7.02 9.84 -11.29
CA GLU A 111 -8.03 10.73 -10.70
C GLU A 111 -8.19 10.46 -9.19
N PHE A 112 -8.20 9.18 -8.79
CA PHE A 112 -8.23 8.79 -7.37
C PHE A 112 -7.10 9.45 -6.54
N TYR A 113 -5.88 9.51 -7.06
CA TYR A 113 -4.75 10.16 -6.37
C TYR A 113 -4.83 11.69 -6.39
N MET A 114 -5.47 12.28 -7.40
CA MET A 114 -5.69 13.73 -7.49
C MET A 114 -6.79 14.21 -6.53
N ASP A 115 -7.78 13.37 -6.25
CA ASP A 115 -8.87 13.70 -5.32
C ASP A 115 -8.56 13.38 -3.86
N LEU A 116 -7.53 12.56 -3.58
CA LEU A 116 -7.11 12.23 -2.22
C LEU A 116 -6.83 13.47 -1.33
N PRO A 117 -6.10 14.51 -1.80
CA PRO A 117 -5.88 15.73 -1.03
C PRO A 117 -7.17 16.50 -0.74
N ARG A 118 -8.11 16.52 -1.70
CA ARG A 118 -9.41 17.18 -1.53
C ARG A 118 -10.26 16.45 -0.50
N ALA A 119 -10.32 15.12 -0.57
CA ALA A 119 -11.05 14.29 0.38
C ALA A 119 -10.49 14.42 1.82
N LEU A 120 -9.17 14.45 1.96
CA LEU A 120 -8.51 14.67 3.25
C LEU A 120 -8.78 16.07 3.81
N ALA A 121 -8.69 17.11 2.98
CA ALA A 121 -8.99 18.49 3.39
C ALA A 121 -10.47 18.67 3.79
N ALA A 122 -11.40 18.01 3.12
CA ALA A 122 -12.83 18.01 3.47
C ALA A 122 -13.08 17.33 4.84
N ARG A 123 -12.40 16.21 5.11
CA ARG A 123 -12.48 15.51 6.40
C ARG A 123 -11.94 16.36 7.55
N GLU A 124 -10.84 17.08 7.35
CA GLU A 124 -10.26 17.97 8.35
C GLU A 124 -11.21 19.13 8.69
N LYS A 125 -11.81 19.78 7.68
CA LYS A 125 -12.83 20.82 7.86
C LYS A 125 -14.07 20.31 8.60
N SER A 126 -14.56 19.12 8.26
CA SER A 126 -15.73 18.55 8.95
C SER A 126 -15.46 18.25 10.43
N ARG A 127 -14.21 17.92 10.78
CA ARG A 127 -13.81 17.67 12.16
C ARG A 127 -13.61 18.95 12.97
N LEU A 128 -13.15 20.02 12.31
CA LEU A 128 -12.99 21.35 12.92
C LEU A 128 -14.32 22.12 13.05
N GLY A 129 -15.32 21.82 12.22
CA GLY A 129 -16.65 22.44 12.27
C GLY A 129 -17.64 21.80 13.26
N GLN A 130 -17.20 20.82 14.06
CA GLN A 130 -17.99 20.18 15.12
C GLN A 130 -17.57 20.63 16.54
N GLU A 131 -16.73 21.67 16.66
CA GLU A 131 -16.42 22.34 17.94
C GLU A 131 -17.22 23.64 18.10
#